data_AF-A0A5B8W943-F1
#
_entry.id   AF-A0A5B8W943-F1
#
_cell.length_a   1.000
_cell.length_b   1.000
_cell.length_c   1.000
_cell.angle_alpha   90.00
_cell.angle_beta   90.00
_cell.angle_gamma   90.00
#
_symmetry.space_group_name_H-M   'P 1'
#
loop_
_entity.id
_entity.type
_entity.pdbx_description
1 polymer ?
#
loop_
_entity_poly.entity_id
_entity_poly.type
_entity_poly.pdbx_seq_one_letter_code
_entity_poly.pdbx_strand_id
1 'polypeptide(L)'
;MKLPVIELKINELEDSYVSAISIVNSPATESDFLSFSQVQNFAVNDEKFELLGYAMQADKPIFRTSPSGNYYAVFSKDTIRKIAQVFAQKGLFNQTNIEHSAIPADSFVFQSYLVDVDKGINAPKGLPNLDGGWIVGVKVCNPEIWQEIKKGNIKGFSVEGVFGLFPTNQLSDGKSDIEDLDLQKAIKEFNAALEKVNKIKG
;
A
#
# COMPACT_ATOMS: atom_id res chain seq x y z
N MET A 1 18.31 -13.78 -5.62
CA MET A 1 18.78 -14.48 -4.41
C MET A 1 17.55 -14.64 -3.53
N LYS A 2 17.26 -15.85 -3.04
CA LYS A 2 16.06 -16.11 -2.25
C LYS A 2 16.18 -15.49 -0.86
N LEU A 3 15.24 -14.61 -0.50
CA LEU A 3 15.18 -13.96 0.82
C LEU A 3 14.07 -14.58 1.69
N PRO A 4 14.24 -14.59 3.03
CA PRO A 4 13.21 -15.08 3.93
C PRO A 4 11.92 -14.25 3.85
N VAL A 5 10.79 -14.92 3.98
CA VAL A 5 9.47 -14.29 4.10
C VAL A 5 9.05 -14.27 5.56
N ILE A 6 8.66 -13.10 6.05
CA ILE A 6 8.14 -12.88 7.39
C ILE A 6 6.69 -12.44 7.27
N GLU A 7 5.80 -13.17 7.93
CA GLU A 7 4.40 -12.77 8.01
C GLU A 7 4.25 -11.75 9.15
N LEU A 8 3.62 -10.61 8.84
CA LEU A 8 3.28 -9.61 9.84
C LEU A 8 1.88 -9.86 10.34
N LYS A 9 1.66 -9.88 11.66
CA LYS A 9 0.35 -10.12 12.26
C LYS A 9 0.04 -9.13 13.37
N ILE A 10 -1.24 -8.98 13.67
CA ILE A 10 -1.71 -8.22 14.82
C ILE A 10 -2.04 -9.13 16.01
N ASN A 11 -1.71 -8.66 17.21
CA ASN A 11 -2.03 -9.30 18.48
C ASN A 11 -2.77 -8.33 19.40
N GLU A 12 -4.09 -8.50 19.50
CA GLU A 12 -4.95 -7.62 20.31
C GLU A 12 -4.61 -7.67 21.81
N LEU A 13 -4.06 -8.79 22.30
CA LEU A 13 -3.62 -8.93 23.70
C LEU A 13 -2.38 -8.09 24.02
N GLU A 14 -1.61 -7.72 23.00
CA GLU A 14 -0.39 -6.93 23.10
C GLU A 14 -0.58 -5.51 22.55
N ASP A 15 -1.83 -5.06 22.42
CA ASP A 15 -2.22 -3.77 21.83
C ASP A 15 -1.61 -3.52 20.43
N SER A 16 -1.39 -4.60 19.68
CA SER A 16 -0.96 -4.55 18.29
C SER A 16 -2.18 -4.53 17.38
N TYR A 17 -2.40 -3.42 16.68
CA TYR A 17 -3.50 -3.21 15.72
C TYR A 17 -3.15 -2.10 14.72
N VAL A 18 -3.95 -1.99 13.66
CA VAL A 18 -3.92 -0.83 12.74
C VAL A 18 -4.69 0.31 13.37
N SER A 19 -4.01 1.42 13.66
CA SER A 19 -4.53 2.60 14.34
C SER A 19 -5.07 3.67 13.40
N ALA A 20 -4.59 3.75 12.15
CA ALA A 20 -5.03 4.74 11.18
C ALA A 20 -4.87 4.29 9.73
N ILE A 21 -5.60 4.95 8.82
CA ILE A 21 -5.42 4.86 7.37
C ILE A 21 -4.79 6.16 6.87
N SER A 22 -3.61 6.05 6.27
CA SER A 22 -2.90 7.18 5.69
C SER A 22 -3.21 7.36 4.22
N ILE A 23 -3.36 8.60 3.77
CA ILE A 23 -3.44 8.98 2.37
C ILE A 23 -2.02 9.40 1.92
N VAL A 24 -1.48 8.73 0.90
CA VAL A 24 -0.04 8.81 0.55
C VAL A 24 0.22 8.98 -0.94
N ASN A 25 1.33 9.63 -1.29
CA ASN A 25 1.86 9.81 -2.64
C ASN A 25 2.44 8.53 -3.21
N SER A 26 3.26 7.84 -2.42
CA SER A 26 3.89 6.59 -2.81
C SER A 26 3.48 5.51 -1.84
N PRO A 27 2.45 4.73 -2.16
CA PRO A 27 2.05 3.65 -1.28
C PRO A 27 3.17 2.60 -1.27
N ALA A 28 3.83 2.49 -0.11
CA ALA A 28 4.93 1.58 0.19
C ALA A 28 6.28 1.82 -0.50
N THR A 29 6.88 3.01 -0.37
CA THR A 29 8.33 3.19 -0.57
C THR A 29 9.02 3.83 0.63
N GLU A 30 9.98 3.09 1.20
CA GLU A 30 11.15 3.52 1.98
C GLU A 30 10.98 4.62 3.04
N SER A 31 10.40 4.28 4.20
CA SER A 31 10.96 4.66 5.51
C SER A 31 10.35 3.78 6.60
N ASP A 32 10.85 3.88 7.84
CA ASP A 32 10.65 3.01 9.00
C ASP A 32 9.20 2.72 9.45
N PHE A 33 8.22 3.24 8.71
CA PHE A 33 6.81 3.03 8.94
C PHE A 33 6.28 1.97 7.97
N LEU A 34 5.57 0.98 8.50
CA LEU A 34 5.11 -0.23 7.82
C LEU A 34 4.02 0.07 6.78
N SER A 35 4.40 0.75 5.70
CA SER A 35 3.56 1.11 4.56
C SER A 35 3.51 -0.02 3.55
N PHE A 36 2.30 -0.41 3.13
CA PHE A 36 2.08 -1.61 2.34
C PHE A 36 1.16 -1.40 1.12
N SER A 37 1.61 -1.98 0.01
CA SER A 37 0.97 -2.14 -1.30
C SER A 37 1.08 -0.99 -2.33
N GLN A 38 1.87 -1.20 -3.39
CA GLN A 38 1.68 -0.49 -4.66
C GLN A 38 0.50 -1.08 -5.42
N VAL A 39 -0.60 -0.33 -5.52
CA VAL A 39 -1.43 -0.32 -6.73
C VAL A 39 -1.75 1.13 -7.02
N GLN A 40 -1.30 1.63 -8.17
CA GLN A 40 -1.87 2.84 -8.74
C GLN A 40 -3.37 2.60 -8.96
N ASN A 41 -4.18 3.60 -8.61
CA ASN A 41 -5.59 3.81 -8.97
C ASN A 41 -6.57 3.62 -7.82
N PHE A 42 -6.75 4.65 -7.00
CA PHE A 42 -8.09 4.86 -6.47
C PHE A 42 -9.04 5.22 -7.59
N ALA A 43 -10.24 4.67 -7.52
CA ALA A 43 -11.35 5.28 -8.22
C ALA A 43 -11.64 6.62 -7.50
N VAL A 44 -11.46 7.72 -8.23
CA VAL A 44 -11.74 9.07 -7.75
C VAL A 44 -13.13 9.46 -8.23
N ASN A 45 -14.00 9.87 -7.32
CA ASN A 45 -15.26 10.51 -7.67
C ASN A 45 -15.17 12.01 -7.38
N ASP A 46 -14.93 12.80 -8.43
CA ASP A 46 -14.72 14.24 -8.33
C ASP A 46 -15.91 15.01 -7.78
N GLU A 47 -17.12 14.60 -8.16
CA GLU A 47 -18.35 15.26 -7.69
C GLU A 47 -18.59 15.02 -6.20
N LYS A 48 -18.15 13.86 -5.70
CA LYS A 48 -18.39 13.41 -4.32
C LYS A 48 -17.20 13.57 -3.40
N PHE A 49 -16.01 13.94 -3.88
CA PHE A 49 -14.77 13.99 -3.09
C PHE A 49 -14.48 12.66 -2.38
N GLU A 50 -14.64 11.55 -3.11
CA GLU A 50 -14.50 10.19 -2.59
C GLU A 50 -13.34 9.48 -3.30
N LEU A 51 -12.55 8.76 -2.50
CA LEU A 51 -11.52 7.83 -2.94
C LEU A 51 -11.95 6.41 -2.61
N LEU A 52 -11.68 5.45 -3.48
CA LEU A 52 -11.95 4.03 -3.24
C LEU A 52 -10.79 3.16 -3.71
N GLY A 53 -10.24 2.34 -2.81
CA GLY A 53 -9.30 1.28 -3.18
C GLY A 53 -8.66 0.55 -2.01
N TYR A 54 -7.56 -0.15 -2.28
CA TYR A 54 -6.95 -1.06 -1.31
C TYR A 54 -6.26 -0.29 -0.19
N ALA A 55 -6.64 -0.57 1.06
CA ALA A 55 -5.83 -0.28 2.22
C ALA A 55 -4.73 -1.33 2.41
N MET A 56 -5.03 -2.59 2.08
CA MET A 56 -4.08 -3.71 2.15
C MET A 56 -4.34 -4.75 1.06
N GLN A 57 -3.28 -5.42 0.61
CA GLN A 57 -3.33 -6.48 -0.38
C GLN A 57 -2.74 -7.77 0.17
N ALA A 58 -3.47 -8.87 0.03
CA ALA A 58 -3.03 -10.16 0.53
C ALA A 58 -1.82 -10.68 -0.25
N ASP A 59 -0.91 -11.32 0.48
CA ASP A 59 0.23 -12.08 -0.02
C ASP A 59 1.20 -11.29 -0.92
N LYS A 60 1.07 -9.96 -0.99
CA LYS A 60 2.00 -9.09 -1.70
C LYS A 60 3.33 -9.05 -0.93
N PRO A 61 4.47 -9.47 -1.52
CA PRO A 61 5.78 -9.37 -0.86
C PRO A 61 6.24 -7.92 -0.80
N ILE A 62 6.70 -7.49 0.37
CA ILE A 62 7.21 -6.14 0.57
C ILE A 62 8.65 -6.22 1.08
N PHE A 63 9.58 -5.70 0.30
CA PHE A 63 11.01 -5.73 0.64
C PHE A 63 11.30 -4.88 1.88
N ARG A 64 12.12 -5.43 2.79
CA ARG A 64 12.56 -4.79 4.03
C ARG A 64 14.02 -5.10 4.30
N THR A 65 14.71 -4.11 4.83
CA THR A 65 16.09 -4.21 5.32
C THR A 65 16.08 -4.07 6.83
N SER A 66 16.81 -4.92 7.53
CA SER A 66 17.08 -4.78 8.97
C SER A 66 18.57 -5.00 9.26
N PRO A 67 19.03 -4.67 10.48
CA PRO A 67 20.39 -5.02 10.91
C PRO A 67 20.71 -6.52 10.84
N SER A 68 19.69 -7.39 10.89
CA SER A 68 19.84 -8.85 10.81
C SER A 68 19.75 -9.41 9.39
N GLY A 69 19.48 -8.57 8.38
CA GLY A 69 19.45 -8.94 6.97
C GLY A 69 18.20 -8.47 6.23
N ASN A 70 18.16 -8.76 4.93
CA ASN A 70 17.04 -8.41 4.06
C ASN A 70 15.98 -9.51 4.09
N TYR A 71 14.71 -9.13 4.05
CA TYR A 71 13.58 -10.06 4.05
C TYR A 71 12.37 -9.46 3.30
N TYR A 72 11.38 -10.30 3.00
CA TYR A 72 10.08 -9.86 2.51
C TYR A 72 9.05 -9.95 3.62
N ALA A 73 8.37 -8.85 3.91
CA ALA A 73 7.18 -8.82 4.75
C ALA A 73 5.93 -9.15 3.92
N VAL A 74 5.00 -9.92 4.48
CA VAL A 74 3.69 -10.23 3.85
C VAL A 74 2.56 -10.17 4.87
N PHE A 75 1.34 -9.96 4.37
CA PHE A 75 0.10 -10.15 5.12
C PHE A 75 -0.75 -11.20 4.43
N SER A 76 -1.09 -12.27 5.13
CA SER A 76 -2.04 -13.26 4.62
C SER A 76 -3.47 -12.70 4.59
N LYS A 77 -4.33 -13.33 3.79
CA LYS A 77 -5.77 -13.03 3.72
C LYS A 77 -6.43 -13.05 5.10
N ASP A 78 -6.09 -14.02 5.93
CA ASP A 78 -6.64 -14.15 7.28
C ASP A 78 -6.15 -13.05 8.22
N THR A 79 -4.88 -12.65 8.07
CA THR A 79 -4.36 -11.51 8.83
C THR A 79 -5.06 -10.21 8.43
N ILE A 80 -5.22 -9.94 7.14
CA ILE A 80 -5.91 -8.74 6.65
C ILE A 80 -7.37 -8.73 7.13
N ARG A 81 -8.05 -9.89 7.07
CA ARG A 81 -9.41 -10.04 7.60
C ARG A 81 -9.47 -9.67 9.08
N LYS A 82 -8.54 -10.18 9.89
CA LYS A 82 -8.46 -9.84 11.31
C LYS A 82 -8.20 -8.34 11.52
N ILE A 83 -7.28 -7.75 10.77
CA ILE A 83 -6.97 -6.31 10.82
C ILE A 83 -8.22 -5.47 10.55
N ALA A 84 -8.94 -5.74 9.46
CA ALA A 84 -10.14 -5.00 9.10
C ALA A 84 -11.25 -5.11 10.16
N GLN A 85 -11.41 -6.30 10.75
CA GLN A 85 -12.38 -6.53 11.83
C GLN A 85 -12.02 -5.77 13.11
N VAL A 86 -10.75 -5.79 13.53
CA VAL A 86 -10.28 -5.07 14.72
C VAL A 86 -10.38 -3.56 14.50
N PHE A 87 -10.03 -3.07 13.31
CA PHE A 87 -10.19 -1.65 12.95
C PHE A 87 -11.65 -1.19 13.09
N ALA A 88 -12.58 -2.00 12.59
CA ALA A 88 -14.01 -1.74 12.70
C ALA A 88 -14.49 -1.82 14.16
N GLN A 89 -14.08 -2.83 14.91
CA GLN A 89 -14.44 -3.02 16.32
C GLN A 89 -13.99 -1.84 17.19
N LYS A 90 -12.81 -1.29 16.92
CA LYS A 90 -12.25 -0.12 17.63
C LYS A 90 -12.85 1.22 17.15
N GLY A 91 -13.68 1.22 16.11
CA GLY A 91 -14.34 2.44 15.61
C GLY A 91 -13.38 3.45 14.97
N LEU A 92 -12.29 2.97 14.36
CA LEU A 92 -11.19 3.82 13.88
C LEU A 92 -11.45 4.50 12.53
N PHE A 93 -12.70 4.54 12.06
CA PHE A 93 -13.08 5.09 10.76
C PHE A 93 -12.73 6.58 10.57
N ASN A 94 -12.57 7.33 11.65
CA ASN A 94 -12.16 8.75 11.62
C ASN A 94 -10.64 8.94 11.78
N GLN A 95 -9.87 7.86 11.97
CA GLN A 95 -8.42 7.92 12.14
C GLN A 95 -7.74 7.88 10.78
N THR A 96 -7.58 9.06 10.19
CA THR A 96 -6.87 9.23 8.92
C THR A 96 -5.79 10.30 9.04
N ASN A 97 -4.68 10.09 8.35
CA ASN A 97 -3.57 11.05 8.30
C ASN A 97 -2.97 11.13 6.89
N ILE A 98 -2.02 12.05 6.70
CA ILE A 98 -1.29 12.23 5.45
C ILE A 98 0.14 11.77 5.64
N GLU A 99 0.65 10.91 4.76
CA GLU A 99 2.07 10.48 4.74
C GLU A 99 2.60 9.98 6.10
N HIS A 100 1.78 9.22 6.85
CA HIS A 100 2.10 8.75 8.21
C HIS A 100 2.54 9.85 9.19
N SER A 101 2.11 11.08 8.92
CA SER A 101 2.40 12.21 9.79
C SER A 101 1.39 12.30 10.94
N ALA A 102 1.75 13.09 11.96
CA ALA A 102 0.82 13.45 13.02
C ALA A 102 -0.32 14.38 12.55
N ILE A 103 -0.34 14.78 11.27
CA ILE A 103 -1.35 15.67 10.70
C ILE A 103 -2.57 14.84 10.28
N PRO A 104 -3.74 15.07 10.91
CA PRO A 104 -4.97 14.43 10.48
C PRO A 104 -5.29 14.80 9.03
N ALA A 105 -5.84 13.85 8.26
CA ALA A 105 -6.26 14.14 6.89
C ALA A 105 -7.61 14.89 6.84
N ASP A 106 -8.23 15.16 8.00
CA ASP A 106 -9.60 15.68 8.14
C ASP A 106 -10.57 14.97 7.18
N SER A 107 -10.48 13.64 7.18
CA SER A 107 -11.18 12.75 6.26
C SER A 107 -11.61 11.50 7.02
N PHE A 108 -12.57 10.76 6.49
CA PHE A 108 -13.07 9.57 7.17
C PHE A 108 -13.39 8.44 6.20
N VAL A 109 -13.25 7.22 6.70
CA VAL A 109 -13.61 5.99 6.00
C VAL A 109 -15.11 5.80 6.06
N PHE A 110 -15.79 5.83 4.91
CA PHE A 110 -17.25 5.63 4.80
C PHE A 110 -17.61 4.24 4.24
N GLN A 111 -16.65 3.55 3.63
CA GLN A 111 -16.79 2.17 3.16
C GLN A 111 -15.58 1.35 3.60
N SER A 112 -15.82 0.11 4.04
CA SER A 112 -14.77 -0.83 4.43
C SER A 112 -15.27 -2.25 4.19
N TYR A 113 -14.59 -3.01 3.35
CA TYR A 113 -14.96 -4.41 3.08
C TYR A 113 -13.76 -5.23 2.60
N LEU A 114 -13.88 -6.54 2.78
CA LEU A 114 -12.89 -7.51 2.31
C LEU A 114 -13.33 -8.04 0.94
N VAL A 115 -12.38 -8.14 0.01
CA VAL A 115 -12.57 -8.91 -1.21
C VAL A 115 -12.58 -10.40 -0.84
N ASP A 116 -13.63 -11.10 -1.24
CA ASP A 116 -13.87 -12.52 -0.98
C ASP A 116 -14.48 -13.08 -2.27
N VAL A 117 -13.60 -13.53 -3.17
CA VAL A 117 -13.97 -13.95 -4.54
C VAL A 117 -14.91 -15.14 -4.50
N ASP A 118 -14.69 -16.08 -3.56
CA ASP A 118 -15.52 -17.27 -3.38
C ASP A 118 -16.97 -16.92 -2.99
N LYS A 119 -17.17 -15.80 -2.27
CA LYS A 119 -18.49 -15.25 -1.93
C LYS A 119 -19.04 -14.26 -2.94
N GLY A 120 -18.33 -14.01 -4.04
CA GLY A 120 -18.70 -13.04 -5.06
C GLY A 120 -18.50 -11.57 -4.65
N ILE A 121 -17.76 -11.31 -3.57
CA ILE A 121 -17.40 -9.96 -3.14
C ILE A 121 -16.11 -9.57 -3.86
N ASN A 122 -16.25 -8.90 -5.01
CA ASN A 122 -15.13 -8.54 -5.87
C ASN A 122 -14.64 -7.12 -5.60
N ALA A 123 -13.42 -6.84 -6.03
CA ALA A 123 -12.88 -5.48 -6.06
C ALA A 123 -13.69 -4.58 -7.01
N PRO A 124 -13.70 -3.24 -6.79
CA PRO A 124 -14.32 -2.29 -7.69
C PRO A 124 -13.76 -2.38 -9.10
N LYS A 125 -14.59 -2.04 -10.09
CA LYS A 125 -14.14 -1.93 -11.47
C LYS A 125 -12.97 -0.93 -11.58
N GLY A 126 -11.89 -1.33 -12.24
CA GLY A 126 -10.67 -0.53 -12.39
C GLY A 126 -9.56 -0.88 -11.39
N LEU A 127 -9.85 -1.71 -10.39
CA LEU A 127 -8.86 -2.29 -9.49
C LEU A 127 -8.63 -3.76 -9.83
N PRO A 128 -7.41 -4.30 -9.61
CA PRO A 128 -7.17 -5.73 -9.74
C PRO A 128 -8.04 -6.47 -8.72
N ASN A 129 -8.66 -7.58 -9.14
CA ASN A 129 -9.49 -8.38 -8.26
C ASN A 129 -8.61 -9.33 -7.43
N LEU A 130 -8.12 -8.84 -6.29
CA LEU A 130 -7.19 -9.55 -5.42
C LEU A 130 -7.95 -10.12 -4.22
N ASP A 131 -8.10 -11.44 -4.19
CA ASP A 131 -8.80 -12.13 -3.12
C ASP A 131 -8.14 -11.91 -1.76
N GLY A 132 -8.94 -11.64 -0.73
CA GLY A 132 -8.50 -11.35 0.64
C GLY A 132 -7.87 -9.97 0.84
N GLY A 133 -7.92 -9.08 -0.15
CA GLY A 133 -7.55 -7.68 0.03
C GLY A 133 -8.60 -6.90 0.82
N TRP A 134 -8.19 -5.79 1.45
CA TRP A 134 -9.07 -4.90 2.20
C TRP A 134 -9.26 -3.60 1.43
N ILE A 135 -10.49 -3.32 1.02
CA ILE A 135 -10.89 -2.10 0.33
C ILE A 135 -11.48 -1.11 1.34
N VAL A 136 -11.08 0.15 1.21
CA VAL A 136 -11.67 1.28 1.93
C VAL A 136 -12.10 2.37 0.97
N GLY A 137 -13.22 3.01 1.30
CA GLY A 137 -13.68 4.24 0.68
C GLY A 137 -13.48 5.39 1.67
N VAL A 138 -12.76 6.42 1.26
CA VAL A 138 -12.46 7.61 2.07
C VAL A 138 -13.16 8.83 1.49
N LYS A 139 -13.92 9.52 2.34
CA LYS A 139 -14.51 10.81 2.04
C LYS A 139 -13.51 11.88 2.46
N VAL A 140 -13.02 12.64 1.48
CA VAL A 140 -12.05 13.71 1.69
C VAL A 140 -12.80 15.00 1.99
N CYS A 141 -12.60 15.58 3.18
CA CYS A 141 -13.24 16.83 3.56
C CYS A 141 -12.29 18.04 3.46
N ASN A 142 -10.98 17.80 3.48
CA ASN A 142 -9.98 18.86 3.32
C ASN A 142 -9.78 19.23 1.84
N PRO A 143 -10.08 20.48 1.42
CA PRO A 143 -9.95 20.90 0.03
C PRO A 143 -8.51 20.93 -0.48
N GLU A 144 -7.53 21.18 0.37
CA GLU A 144 -6.10 21.22 0.00
C GLU A 144 -5.60 19.83 -0.36
N ILE A 145 -5.90 18.84 0.50
CA ILE A 145 -5.63 17.41 0.21
C ILE A 145 -6.31 17.00 -1.10
N TRP A 146 -7.54 17.46 -1.33
CA TRP A 146 -8.24 17.20 -2.59
C TRP A 146 -7.52 17.79 -3.81
N GLN A 147 -6.95 18.99 -3.72
CA GLN A 147 -6.15 19.54 -4.82
C GLN A 147 -4.89 18.72 -5.07
N GLU A 148 -4.22 18.22 -4.03
CA GLU A 148 -3.03 17.38 -4.18
C GLU A 148 -3.36 16.03 -4.83
N ILE A 149 -4.52 15.44 -4.51
CA ILE A 149 -5.07 14.27 -5.22
C ILE A 149 -5.25 14.57 -6.70
N LYS A 150 -5.91 15.69 -7.04
CA LYS A 150 -6.15 16.07 -8.45
C LYS A 150 -4.86 16.36 -9.23
N LYS A 151 -3.81 16.83 -8.54
CA LYS A 151 -2.48 17.02 -9.15
C LYS A 151 -1.73 15.70 -9.39
N GLY A 152 -2.25 14.57 -8.87
CA GLY A 152 -1.59 13.27 -8.92
C GLY A 152 -0.46 13.11 -7.91
N ASN A 153 -0.38 14.00 -6.92
CA ASN A 153 0.62 13.94 -5.85
C ASN A 153 0.22 12.96 -4.73
N ILE A 154 -1.02 12.47 -4.74
CA ILE A 154 -1.52 11.44 -3.82
C ILE A 154 -2.04 10.29 -4.68
N LYS A 155 -1.60 9.06 -4.40
CA LYS A 155 -1.83 7.91 -5.30
C LYS A 155 -2.32 6.65 -4.59
N GLY A 156 -2.30 6.62 -3.26
CA GLY A 156 -2.52 5.39 -2.52
C GLY A 156 -2.91 5.58 -1.05
N PHE A 157 -3.18 4.44 -0.42
CA PHE A 157 -3.57 4.33 0.99
C PHE A 157 -2.47 3.49 1.60
N SER A 158 -2.27 3.72 2.88
CA SER A 158 -1.36 2.95 3.67
C SER A 158 -1.99 2.72 5.04
N VAL A 159 -1.57 1.67 5.72
CA VAL A 159 -2.02 1.37 7.08
C VAL A 159 -0.92 1.76 8.06
N GLU A 160 -1.33 2.35 9.16
CA GLU A 160 -0.48 2.67 10.29
C GLU A 160 -0.83 1.74 11.45
N GLY A 161 0.16 1.06 12.01
CA GLY A 161 -0.08 0.09 13.06
C GLY A 161 1.17 -0.59 13.59
N VAL A 162 0.99 -1.31 14.69
CA VAL A 162 2.02 -2.15 15.31
C VAL A 162 1.77 -3.59 14.89
N PHE A 163 2.82 -4.27 14.41
CA PHE A 163 2.74 -5.64 13.92
C PHE A 163 3.84 -6.52 14.53
N GLY A 164 3.47 -7.72 14.94
CA GLY A 164 4.42 -8.76 15.30
C GLY A 164 5.01 -9.43 14.07
N LEU A 165 6.29 -9.81 14.15
CA LEU A 165 7.01 -10.52 13.10
C LEU A 165 6.92 -12.04 13.36
N PHE A 166 6.33 -12.78 12.43
CA PHE A 166 6.20 -14.23 12.50
C PHE A 166 7.03 -14.85 11.36
N PRO A 167 8.21 -15.42 11.68
CA PRO A 167 9.02 -16.10 10.68
C PRO A 167 8.22 -17.21 10.01
N THR A 168 8.37 -17.32 8.69
CA THR A 168 7.80 -18.43 7.92
C THR A 168 8.93 -19.34 7.44
N ASN A 169 8.56 -20.55 7.00
CA ASN A 169 9.50 -21.45 6.31
C ASN A 169 9.64 -21.13 4.81
N GLN A 170 9.11 -19.99 4.35
CA GLN A 170 9.10 -19.61 2.94
C GLN A 170 10.30 -18.72 2.59
N LEU A 171 10.79 -18.90 1.36
CA LEU A 171 11.75 -18.01 0.74
C LEU A 171 11.14 -17.44 -0.55
N SER A 172 11.37 -16.17 -0.83
CA SER A 172 10.90 -15.49 -2.03
C SER A 172 12.08 -14.92 -2.81
N ASP A 173 12.08 -15.12 -4.13
CA ASP A 173 12.97 -14.41 -5.05
C ASP A 173 12.44 -13.01 -5.39
N GLY A 174 11.35 -12.58 -4.72
CA GLY A 174 10.55 -11.39 -4.96
C GLY A 174 10.93 -10.62 -6.21
N LYS A 175 10.16 -10.79 -7.28
CA LYS A 175 10.21 -9.85 -8.39
C LYS A 175 9.88 -8.48 -7.82
N SER A 176 10.89 -7.69 -7.49
CA SER A 176 10.68 -6.35 -7.02
C SER A 176 10.25 -5.55 -8.23
N ASP A 177 9.07 -4.94 -8.19
CA ASP A 177 8.66 -3.97 -9.22
C ASP A 177 9.69 -2.81 -9.31
N ILE A 178 10.54 -2.67 -8.28
CA ILE A 178 11.64 -1.69 -8.14
C ILE A 178 12.81 -2.00 -9.09
N GLU A 179 13.24 -3.26 -9.21
CA GLU A 179 14.31 -3.63 -10.15
C GLU A 179 13.92 -3.29 -11.59
N ASP A 180 12.64 -3.46 -11.97
CA ASP A 180 12.20 -3.13 -13.33
C ASP A 180 12.14 -1.62 -13.59
N LEU A 181 11.73 -0.80 -12.62
CA LEU A 181 11.59 0.65 -12.81
C LEU A 181 12.94 1.37 -12.88
N ASP A 182 13.88 1.08 -11.97
CA ASP A 182 15.20 1.69 -11.98
C ASP A 182 16.06 1.18 -13.14
N LEU A 183 15.94 -0.11 -13.49
CA LEU A 183 16.64 -0.67 -14.64
C LEU A 183 16.07 -0.14 -15.97
N GLN A 184 14.75 0.00 -16.10
CA GLN A 184 14.14 0.61 -17.28
C GLN A 184 14.53 2.09 -17.42
N LYS A 185 14.61 2.82 -16.31
CA LYS A 185 15.07 4.21 -16.30
C LYS A 185 16.54 4.30 -16.72
N ALA A 186 17.41 3.46 -16.16
CA ALA A 186 18.82 3.39 -16.52
C ALA A 186 19.03 3.01 -18.00
N ILE A 187 18.27 2.04 -18.52
CA ILE A 187 18.30 1.64 -19.94
C ILE A 187 17.85 2.80 -20.83
N LYS A 188 16.80 3.54 -20.43
CA LYS A 188 16.30 4.68 -21.19
C LYS A 188 17.32 5.82 -21.24
N GLU A 189 17.97 6.12 -20.12
CA GLU A 189 19.04 7.12 -20.03
C GLU A 189 20.27 6.72 -20.86
N PHE A 190 20.66 5.45 -20.82
CA PHE A 190 21.76 4.91 -21.62
C PHE A 190 21.49 4.98 -23.13
N ASN A 191 20.29 4.59 -23.57
CA ASN A 191 19.90 4.68 -24.98
C ASN A 191 19.87 6.13 -25.48
N ALA A 192 19.36 7.07 -24.67
CA ALA A 192 19.38 8.49 -25.00
C ALA A 192 20.81 9.06 -25.12
N ALA A 193 21.76 8.56 -24.33
CA ALA A 193 23.17 8.92 -24.44
C ALA A 193 23.81 8.37 -25.73
N LEU A 194 23.50 7.12 -26.11
CA LEU A 194 23.99 6.50 -27.34
C LEU A 194 23.52 7.25 -28.60
N GLU A 195 22.26 7.67 -28.66
CA GLU A 195 21.75 8.46 -29.79
C GLU A 195 22.49 9.79 -29.96
N LYS A 196 22.84 10.46 -28.86
CA LYS A 196 23.61 11.71 -28.90
C LYS A 196 25.03 11.47 -29.42
N VAL A 197 25.69 10.40 -29.00
CA VAL A 197 27.04 10.05 -29.47
C VAL A 197 27.04 9.70 -30.95
N ASN A 198 26.02 9.00 -31.44
CA ASN A 198 25.91 8.65 -32.85
C ASN A 198 25.62 9.86 -33.75
N LYS A 199 24.89 10.87 -33.25
CA LYS A 199 24.68 12.15 -33.96
C LYS A 199 25.91 13.06 -34.02
N ILE A 200 26.92 12.83 -33.18
CA ILE A 200 28.17 13.61 -33.18
C ILE A 200 29.22 12.97 -34.12
N LYS A 201 29.04 11.69 -34.47
CA LYS A 201 29.96 10.93 -35.35
C LYS A 201 29.47 10.81 -36.80
N GLY A 202 28.32 11.38 -37.15
CA GLY A 202 27.83 11.52 -38.53
C GLY A 202 27.75 12.98 -38.91
#